data_AF-A0A535Q9B1-F1
#
_entry.id   AF-A0A535Q9B1-F1
#
_cell.length_a   1.000
_cell.length_b   1.000
_cell.length_c   1.000
_cell.angle_alpha   90.00
_cell.angle_beta   90.00
_cell.angle_gamma   90.00
#
_symmetry.space_group_name_H-M   'P 1'
#
loop_
_entity.id
_entity.type
_entity.pdbx_description
1 polymer ?
#
loop_
_entity_poly.entity_id
_entity_poly.type
_entity_poly.pdbx_seq_one_letter_code
_entity_poly.pdbx_strand_id
1 'polypeptide(L)' 'GPSAALFVGDRVREDVEGPKRLGMRAVLTREWRQEDDPGVADFVIERLGELSPIVARLRSGRPTPDTYN' A
#
# COMPACT_ATOMS: atom_id res chain seq x y z
N GLY A 1 -14.21 -3.09 1.49
CA GLY A 1 -13.90 -2.34 2.72
C GLY A 1 -12.49 -1.78 2.66
N PRO A 2 -12.01 -1.09 3.70
CA PRO A 2 -10.69 -0.46 3.76
C PRO A 2 -9.53 -1.39 3.36
N SER A 3 -9.62 -2.68 3.68
CA SER A 3 -8.63 -3.72 3.29
C SER A 3 -8.46 -3.93 1.78
N ALA A 4 -9.41 -3.47 0.97
CA ALA A 4 -9.33 -3.50 -0.49
C ALA A 4 -8.76 -2.22 -1.10
N ALA A 5 -8.42 -1.22 -0.27
CA ALA A 5 -7.84 0.05 -0.69
C ALA A 5 -6.32 0.10 -0.38
N LEU A 6 -5.62 0.93 -1.16
CA LEU A 6 -4.20 1.20 -1.05
C LEU A 6 -4.03 2.72 -0.92
N PHE A 7 -3.35 3.17 0.14
CA PHE A 7 -2.93 4.56 0.28
C PHE A 7 -1.47 4.70 -0.19
N VAL A 8 -1.15 5.82 -0.84
CA VAL A 8 0.21 6.12 -1.32
C VAL A 8 0.54 7.54 -0.90
N GLY A 9 1.64 7.73 -0.18
CA GLY A 9 2.09 9.06 0.23
C GLY A 9 3.55 9.03 0.68
N ASP A 10 4.05 10.17 1.10
CA ASP A 10 5.49 10.43 1.32
C ASP A 10 5.84 10.68 2.79
N ARG A 11 4.86 10.53 3.70
CA ARG A 11 5.04 10.66 5.15
C ARG A 11 4.69 9.39 5.90
N VAL A 12 5.57 8.95 6.81
CA VAL A 12 5.38 7.71 7.57
C VAL A 12 4.16 7.80 8.49
N ARG A 13 4.03 8.88 9.26
CA ARG A 13 2.98 8.99 10.28
C ARG A 13 1.59 9.16 9.68
N GLU A 14 1.45 10.05 8.69
CA GLU A 14 0.17 10.41 8.09
C GLU A 14 -0.26 9.40 7.02
N ASP A 15 0.63 9.03 6.11
CA ASP A 15 0.28 8.31 4.88
C ASP A 15 0.50 6.80 4.98
N VAL A 16 1.29 6.35 5.96
CA VAL A 16 1.50 4.92 6.23
C VAL A 16 0.73 4.48 7.46
N GLU A 17 1.10 4.98 8.64
CA GLU A 17 0.47 4.53 9.88
C GLU A 17 -1.03 4.92 9.96
N GLY A 18 -1.39 6.10 9.44
CA GLY A 18 -2.79 6.57 9.40
C GLY A 18 -3.72 5.59 8.68
N PRO A 19 -3.54 5.33 7.39
CA PRO A 19 -4.33 4.35 6.63
C PRO A 19 -4.27 2.94 7.21
N LYS A 20 -3.11 2.49 7.72
CA LYS A 20 -2.98 1.17 8.34
C LYS A 20 -3.84 1.03 9.59
N ARG A 21 -3.98 2.07 10.42
CA ARG A 21 -4.91 2.08 11.57
C ARG A 21 -6.38 1.87 11.17
N LEU A 22 -6.74 2.16 9.92
CA LEU A 22 -8.07 1.94 9.37
C LEU A 22 -8.21 0.59 8.63
N GLY A 23 -7.15 -0.21 8.60
CA GLY A 23 -7.12 -1.50 7.91
C GLY A 23 -6.84 -1.41 6.41
N MET A 24 -6.33 -0.28 5.91
CA MET A 24 -5.85 -0.15 4.53
C MET A 24 -4.43 -0.69 4.40
N ARG A 25 -4.03 -0.98 3.15
CA ARG A 25 -2.60 -1.13 2.79
C ARG A 25 -2.00 0.25 2.51
N ALA A 26 -0.69 0.40 2.72
CA ALA A 26 0.01 1.65 2.47
C ALA A 26 1.35 1.47 1.75
N VAL A 27 1.66 2.40 0.85
CA VAL A 27 2.94 2.54 0.16
C VAL A 27 3.59 3.86 0.56
N LEU A 28 4.85 3.81 0.98
CA LEU A 28 5.68 5.00 1.13
C LEU A 28 6.41 5.28 -0.20
N THR A 29 6.24 6.47 -0.76
CA THR A 29 7.01 6.93 -1.93
C THR A 29 8.12 7.89 -1.49
N ARG A 30 9.31 7.72 -2.08
CA ARG A 30 10.48 8.60 -1.84
C ARG A 30 10.71 9.66 -2.91
N GLU A 31 9.78 9.78 -3.86
CA GLU A 31 9.92 10.66 -5.04
C GLU A 31 10.06 12.14 -4.67
N TRP A 32 9.41 12.57 -3.58
CA TRP A 32 9.39 13.98 -3.14
C TRP A 32 10.02 14.19 -1.78
N ARG A 33 9.77 13.29 -0.83
CA ARG A 33 10.26 13.33 0.54
C ARG A 33 10.85 11.98 0.90
N GLN A 34 11.97 12.00 1.60
CA GLN A 34 12.73 10.81 1.97
C GLN A 34 12.65 10.63 3.48
N GLU A 35 11.51 10.16 3.96
CA GLU A 35 11.40 9.68 5.34
C GLU A 35 11.86 8.22 5.42
N ASP A 36 12.54 7.90 6.51
CA ASP A 36 12.92 6.53 6.81
C ASP A 36 11.70 5.73 7.22
N ASP A 37 11.46 4.60 6.55
CA ASP A 37 10.44 3.65 6.98
C ASP A 37 11.03 2.71 8.04
N PRO A 38 10.53 2.70 9.29
CA PRO A 38 10.93 1.72 10.31
C PRO A 38 10.37 0.30 10.04
N GLY A 39 9.92 0.02 8.81
CA GLY A 39 9.34 -1.26 8.39
C GLY A 39 7.83 -1.34 8.58
N VAL A 40 7.13 -0.19 8.61
CA VAL A 40 5.67 -0.14 8.76
C VAL A 40 4.93 -0.11 7.43
N ALA A 41 5.56 0.35 6.35
CA ALA A 41 4.93 0.36 5.02
C ALA A 41 4.75 -1.07 4.47
N ASP A 42 3.68 -1.31 3.70
CA ASP A 42 3.53 -2.59 3.00
C ASP A 42 4.46 -2.66 1.78
N PHE A 43 4.76 -1.50 1.19
CA PHE A 43 5.72 -1.33 0.11
C PHE A 43 6.43 0.02 0.27
N VAL A 44 7.69 0.08 -0.14
CA VAL A 44 8.44 1.33 -0.32
C VAL A 44 8.83 1.41 -1.79
N ILE A 45 8.61 2.56 -2.41
CA ILE A 45 8.96 2.83 -3.81
C ILE A 45 9.78 4.11 -3.92
N GLU A 46 10.64 4.18 -4.94
CA GLU A 46 11.42 5.38 -5.20
C GLU A 46 10.64 6.37 -6.09
N ARG A 47 9.78 5.87 -6.99
CA ARG A 47 8.95 6.67 -7.89
C ARG A 47 7.56 6.07 -8.10
N LEU A 48 6.58 6.92 -8.38
CA LEU A 48 5.18 6.53 -8.63
C LEU A 48 5.02 5.53 -9.78
N GLY A 49 5.95 5.51 -10.75
CA GLY A 49 5.96 4.52 -11.84
C GLY A 49 6.07 3.06 -11.37
N GLU A 50 6.52 2.83 -10.13
CA GLU A 50 6.63 1.49 -9.52
C GLU A 50 5.30 0.98 -8.93
N LEU A 51 4.23 1.80 -8.92
CA LEU A 51 2.93 1.40 -8.39
C LEU A 51 2.23 0.33 -9.23
N SER A 52 2.35 0.38 -10.56
CA SER A 52 1.66 -0.54 -11.46
C SER A 52 1.91 -2.02 -11.14
N PRO A 53 3.17 -2.50 -10.99
CA PRO A 53 3.43 -3.90 -10.63
C PRO A 53 2.90 -4.26 -9.24
N ILE A 54 2.92 -3.33 -8.27
CA ILE A 54 2.35 -3.56 -6.93
C ILE A 54 0.84 -3.79 -7.02
N VAL A 55 0.11 -2.92 -7.70
CA VAL A 55 -1.35 -3.05 -7.86
C VAL A 55 -1.70 -4.34 -8.61
N ALA A 56 -0.95 -4.71 -9.65
CA ALA A 56 -1.15 -5.96 -10.37
C ALA A 56 -0.97 -7.19 -9.47
N ARG A 57 0.06 -7.20 -8.61
CA ARG A 57 0.28 -8.25 -7.61
C ARG A 57 -0.87 -8.32 -6.59
N LEU A 58 -1.34 -7.18 -6.10
CA LEU A 58 -2.44 -7.14 -5.13
C LEU A 58 -3.78 -7.61 -5.71
N ARG A 59 -3.98 -7.48 -7.03
CA ARG A 59 -5.16 -7.98 -7.74
C ARG A 59 -5.10 -9.49 -8.01
N SER A 60 -3.93 -10.02 -8.30
CA SER A 60 -3.72 -11.44 -8.60
C SER A 60 -3.67 -12.33 -7.36
N GLY A 61 -3.25 -11.79 -6.21
CA GLY A 61 -3.23 -12.51 -4.93
C GLY A 61 -4.56 -12.57 -4.17
N ARG A 62 -5.68 -12.16 -4.78
CA ARG A 62 -7.00 -12.24 -4.14
C ARG A 62 -7.60 -13.64 -4.42
N PRO A 63 -7.91 -14.47 -3.40
CA PRO A 63 -8.70 -15.67 -3.62
C PRO A 63 -10.02 -15.26 -4.30
N THR A 64 -10.39 -15.94 -5.38
CA THR A 64 -11.74 -15.89 -5.92
C THR A 64 -12.72 -16.16 -4.76
N PRO A 65 -13.78 -15.35 -4.57
CA PRO A 65 -14.80 -15.67 -3.58
C PRO A 65 -15.33 -17.08 -3.88
N ASP A 66 -15.30 -17.95 -2.88
CA ASP A 66 -15.79 -19.32 -2.97
C ASP A 66 -17.18 -19.32 -3.58
N THR A 67 -17.31 -19.94 -4.76
CA THR A 67 -18.61 -20.28 -5.32
C THR A 67 -19.14 -21.43 -4.47
N TYR A 68 -19.99 -21.11 -3.50
CA TYR A 68 -20.77 -22.12 -2.77
C TYR A 68 -21.73 -22.77 -3.78
N ASN A 69 -21.48 -24.05 -4.07
CA ASN A 69 -22.48 -25.01 -4.54
C ASN A 69 -23.23 -25.58 -3.34
#